data_AF-H1VHE2-F1
#
_entry.id   AF-H1VHE2-F1
#
_cell.length_a   1.000
_cell.length_b   1.000
_cell.length_c   1.000
_cell.angle_alpha   90.00
_cell.angle_beta   90.00
_cell.angle_gamma   90.00
#
_symmetry.space_group_name_H-M   'P 1'
#
loop_
_entity.id
_entity.type
_entity.pdbx_description
1 polymer ?
#
loop_
_entity_poly.entity_id
_entity_poly.type
_entity_poly.pdbx_seq_one_letter_code
_entity_poly.pdbx_strand_id
1 'polypeptide(L)'
;MPATETSTHQFTTAASTDQLRKIGAGHCGSVWSSTAPESSLVIKREDGGEGRSITHEYNMHRDVLQSLESPRVASTMKGSRVNMPRCEGFLGQESEAAWSVILPRLPGTFTSCNALISEKIPPLPRHVRKLLAQTLGLGKNPDEVADDASNAHCLVRPYLGRRKHSQNSSTDQTAPKRLFSFYSLRNLPLHANQMEDLGLDLEGYALAMADALAFLHWSARVDANDVEFVLAQSRQQTTARRAPSLGSTDFHSDDAVLGPHSMWVLDFDCCRRMTMDEAGIKQACKSFWRNDPYYPRPGSDNQTDRRLWDVFQDRFLEISKRLLEGETETVRRLPQQLIQLIKETKGKFSRGTDFW
;
A
#
# COMPACT_ATOMS: atom_id res chain seq x y z
N MET A 1 1.10 -24.74 11.16
CA MET A 1 0.43 -24.57 9.85
C MET A 1 1.17 -25.45 8.85
N PRO A 2 0.51 -26.41 8.18
CA PRO A 2 1.14 -27.10 7.05
C PRO A 2 1.57 -26.06 6.01
N ALA A 3 2.70 -26.27 5.35
CA ALA A 3 3.12 -25.42 4.24
C ALA A 3 2.03 -25.47 3.17
N THR A 4 1.31 -24.37 2.97
CA THR A 4 0.45 -24.20 1.81
C THR A 4 1.33 -24.37 0.58
N GLU A 5 0.94 -25.26 -0.34
CA GLU A 5 1.64 -25.41 -1.61
C GLU A 5 1.68 -24.05 -2.30
N THR A 6 2.89 -23.61 -2.68
CA THR A 6 3.09 -22.32 -3.34
C THR A 6 2.30 -22.31 -4.65
N SER A 7 1.32 -21.41 -4.76
CA SER A 7 0.41 -21.34 -5.91
C SER A 7 1.09 -20.72 -7.14
N THR A 8 1.96 -21.47 -7.82
CA THR A 8 2.71 -20.98 -8.99
C THR A 8 2.01 -21.21 -10.33
N HIS A 9 0.89 -21.94 -10.36
CA HIS A 9 0.26 -22.44 -11.59
C HIS A 9 0.08 -21.37 -12.68
N GLN A 10 -0.32 -20.14 -12.34
CA GLN A 10 -0.55 -19.05 -13.32
C GLN A 10 0.72 -18.56 -14.03
N PHE A 11 1.90 -18.90 -13.51
CA PHE A 11 3.20 -18.44 -14.02
C PHE A 11 3.97 -19.49 -14.81
N THR A 12 3.43 -20.71 -14.93
CA THR A 12 4.14 -21.81 -15.60
C THR A 12 3.81 -21.87 -17.08
N THR A 13 4.69 -22.51 -17.86
CA THR A 13 4.48 -22.84 -19.28
C THR A 13 3.28 -23.75 -19.53
N ALA A 14 2.84 -24.52 -18.53
CA ALA A 14 1.63 -25.33 -18.61
C ALA A 14 0.35 -24.50 -18.63
N ALA A 15 0.35 -23.32 -17.98
CA ALA A 15 -0.81 -22.43 -17.99
C ALA A 15 -0.89 -21.56 -19.25
N SER A 16 0.24 -21.12 -19.79
CA SER A 16 0.30 -20.36 -21.05
C SER A 16 1.73 -20.30 -21.56
N THR A 17 1.92 -20.16 -22.88
CA THR A 17 3.22 -19.88 -23.50
C THR A 17 3.55 -18.38 -23.58
N ASP A 18 2.59 -17.51 -23.27
CA ASP A 18 2.79 -16.07 -23.33
C ASP A 18 3.72 -15.59 -22.24
N GLN A 19 4.51 -14.57 -22.58
CA GLN A 19 5.41 -13.90 -21.64
C GLN A 19 4.64 -13.24 -20.50
N LEU A 20 5.16 -13.38 -19.28
CA LEU A 20 4.73 -12.62 -18.13
C LEU A 20 5.01 -11.14 -18.35
N ARG A 21 4.13 -10.30 -17.81
CA ARG A 21 4.26 -8.86 -17.90
C ARG A 21 4.83 -8.28 -16.62
N LYS A 22 5.83 -7.42 -16.74
CA LYS A 22 6.29 -6.58 -15.61
C LYS A 22 5.22 -5.55 -15.29
N ILE A 23 4.67 -5.62 -14.08
CA ILE A 23 3.59 -4.74 -13.61
C ILE A 23 4.05 -3.75 -12.54
N GLY A 24 5.23 -3.96 -11.94
CA GLY A 24 5.82 -3.08 -10.94
C GLY A 24 7.31 -3.34 -10.75
N ALA A 25 7.98 -2.41 -10.07
CA ALA A 25 9.34 -2.57 -9.57
C ALA A 25 9.59 -1.61 -8.41
N GLY A 26 10.47 -2.00 -7.50
CA GLY A 26 10.91 -1.21 -6.36
C GLY A 26 12.28 -1.68 -5.87
N HIS A 27 12.63 -1.34 -4.63
CA HIS A 27 13.94 -1.68 -4.07
C HIS A 27 14.13 -3.19 -3.88
N CYS A 28 13.08 -3.95 -3.49
CA CYS A 28 13.15 -5.42 -3.43
C CYS A 28 13.40 -6.09 -4.79
N GLY A 29 12.93 -5.46 -5.87
CA GLY A 29 12.99 -6.03 -7.21
C GLY A 29 11.71 -5.82 -8.00
N SER A 30 11.44 -6.75 -8.90
CA SER A 30 10.43 -6.64 -9.94
C SER A 30 9.18 -7.46 -9.65
N VAL A 31 8.02 -6.96 -10.08
CA VAL A 31 6.72 -7.62 -9.91
C VAL A 31 6.17 -7.99 -11.28
N TRP A 32 5.78 -9.26 -11.43
CA TRP A 32 5.27 -9.82 -12.68
C TRP A 32 3.92 -10.48 -12.51
N SER A 33 3.12 -10.50 -13.57
CA SER A 33 1.81 -11.14 -13.60
C SER A 33 1.51 -11.68 -14.99
N SER A 34 0.59 -12.64 -15.08
CA SER A 34 0.09 -13.11 -16.36
C SER A 34 -0.74 -12.02 -17.05
N THR A 35 -0.71 -12.01 -18.39
CA THR A 35 -1.51 -11.13 -19.24
C THR A 35 -2.97 -11.57 -19.34
N ALA A 36 -3.27 -12.79 -18.90
CA ALA A 36 -4.62 -13.34 -18.90
C ALA A 36 -5.60 -12.46 -18.10
N PRO A 37 -6.81 -12.15 -18.62
CA PRO A 37 -7.79 -11.30 -17.94
C PRO A 37 -8.16 -11.77 -16.53
N GLU A 38 -8.18 -13.08 -16.30
CA GLU A 38 -8.48 -13.75 -15.03
C GLU A 38 -7.28 -13.86 -14.09
N SER A 39 -6.11 -13.34 -14.48
CA SER A 39 -4.91 -13.42 -13.64
C SER A 39 -5.10 -12.69 -12.32
N SER A 40 -5.06 -13.45 -11.23
CA SER A 40 -5.28 -13.01 -9.86
C SER A 40 -4.03 -13.05 -9.00
N LEU A 41 -2.89 -13.47 -9.55
CA LEU A 41 -1.63 -13.61 -8.82
C LEU A 41 -0.51 -12.73 -9.41
N VAL A 42 0.44 -12.41 -8.54
CA VAL A 42 1.72 -11.77 -8.88
C VAL A 42 2.88 -12.58 -8.32
N ILE A 43 4.02 -12.49 -9.01
CA ILE A 43 5.33 -12.94 -8.51
C ILE A 43 6.21 -11.71 -8.30
N LYS A 44 6.53 -11.41 -7.03
CA LYS A 44 7.50 -10.36 -6.64
C LYS A 44 8.86 -11.01 -6.43
N ARG A 45 9.84 -10.61 -7.20
CA ARG A 45 11.16 -11.23 -7.28
C ARG A 45 12.19 -10.44 -6.48
N GLU A 46 13.11 -11.15 -5.84
CA GLU A 46 14.27 -10.59 -5.15
C GLU A 46 15.42 -10.35 -6.15
N ASP A 47 15.18 -9.45 -7.10
CA ASP A 47 16.12 -9.06 -8.16
C ASP A 47 16.40 -7.54 -8.16
N GLY A 48 16.22 -6.90 -7.00
CA GLY A 48 16.45 -5.48 -6.75
C GLY A 48 17.80 -5.16 -6.09
N GLY A 49 17.83 -4.08 -5.31
CA GLY A 49 19.03 -3.59 -4.65
C GLY A 49 19.37 -4.32 -3.35
N GLU A 50 20.64 -4.26 -2.96
CA GLU A 50 21.11 -4.82 -1.69
C GLU A 50 20.38 -4.19 -0.48
N GLY A 51 20.04 -5.01 0.51
CA GLY A 51 19.45 -4.56 1.78
C GLY A 51 17.93 -4.70 1.91
N ARG A 52 17.25 -5.28 0.92
CA ARG A 52 15.86 -5.76 1.05
C ARG A 52 15.82 -7.28 0.90
N SER A 53 14.81 -7.93 1.51
CA SER A 53 14.68 -9.39 1.48
C SER A 53 13.23 -9.82 1.30
N ILE A 54 12.96 -10.60 0.24
CA ILE A 54 11.62 -11.15 0.00
C ILE A 54 11.29 -12.21 1.03
N THR A 55 12.28 -12.94 1.54
CA THR A 55 12.09 -13.87 2.67
C THR A 55 11.58 -13.14 3.91
N HIS A 56 12.15 -11.98 4.22
CA HIS A 56 11.69 -11.15 5.35
C HIS A 56 10.26 -10.65 5.11
N GLU A 57 9.97 -10.10 3.93
CA GLU A 57 8.63 -9.65 3.56
C GLU A 57 7.60 -10.79 3.67
N TYR A 58 7.92 -11.99 3.16
CA TYR A 58 7.05 -13.16 3.24
C TYR A 58 6.70 -13.52 4.68
N ASN A 59 7.69 -13.54 5.58
CA ASN A 59 7.47 -13.83 6.99
C ASN A 59 6.63 -12.75 7.67
N MET A 60 6.97 -11.47 7.47
CA MET A 60 6.21 -10.34 8.02
C MET A 60 4.77 -10.32 7.52
N HIS A 61 4.56 -10.55 6.22
CA HIS A 61 3.24 -10.59 5.62
C HIS A 61 2.39 -11.70 6.24
N ARG A 62 2.93 -12.91 6.39
CA ARG A 62 2.21 -14.02 7.04
C ARG A 62 1.85 -13.72 8.50
N ASP A 63 2.77 -13.12 9.25
CA ASP A 63 2.56 -12.74 10.64
C ASP A 63 1.44 -11.69 10.78
N VAL A 64 1.41 -10.71 9.87
CA VAL A 64 0.34 -9.71 9.78
C VAL A 64 -1.00 -10.37 9.44
N LEU A 65 -1.03 -11.26 8.45
CA LEU A 65 -2.26 -11.99 8.08
C LEU A 65 -2.78 -12.88 9.21
N GLN A 66 -1.90 -13.59 9.92
CA GLN A 66 -2.28 -14.40 11.08
C GLN A 66 -2.90 -13.54 12.19
N SER A 67 -2.43 -12.30 12.36
CA SER A 67 -2.97 -11.39 13.38
C SER A 67 -4.40 -10.94 13.07
N LEU A 68 -4.85 -10.99 11.82
CA LEU A 68 -6.25 -10.70 11.43
C LEU A 68 -7.23 -11.75 11.96
N GLU A 69 -6.77 -12.98 12.21
CA GLU A 69 -7.62 -14.09 12.69
C GLU A 69 -8.04 -13.91 14.16
N SER A 70 -7.48 -12.91 14.86
CA SER A 70 -7.83 -12.57 16.23
C SER A 70 -9.31 -12.19 16.37
N PRO A 71 -10.08 -12.84 17.27
CA PRO A 71 -11.47 -12.44 17.56
C PRO A 71 -11.60 -10.99 18.05
N ARG A 72 -10.56 -10.47 18.70
CA ARG A 72 -10.49 -9.07 19.13
C ARG A 72 -10.47 -8.13 17.94
N VAL A 73 -9.69 -8.46 16.91
CA VAL A 73 -9.61 -7.67 15.67
C VAL A 73 -10.94 -7.72 14.95
N ALA A 74 -11.51 -8.91 14.76
CA ALA A 74 -12.80 -9.09 14.10
C ALA A 74 -13.95 -8.33 14.78
N SER A 75 -13.98 -8.27 16.11
CA SER A 75 -15.01 -7.53 16.86
C SER A 75 -14.78 -6.02 16.89
N THR A 76 -13.53 -5.56 16.73
CA THR A 76 -13.15 -4.15 16.81
C THR A 76 -13.25 -3.43 15.46
N MET A 77 -12.84 -4.10 14.38
CA MET A 77 -12.69 -3.53 13.03
C MET A 77 -13.99 -3.59 12.25
N LYS A 78 -14.87 -2.61 12.48
CA LYS A 78 -16.19 -2.50 11.83
C LYS A 78 -16.27 -1.38 10.78
N GLY A 79 -15.16 -0.70 10.51
CA GLY A 79 -15.10 0.45 9.62
C GLY A 79 -14.99 0.09 8.15
N SER A 80 -14.48 1.06 7.38
CA SER A 80 -14.17 0.90 5.97
C SER A 80 -13.12 -0.18 5.73
N ARG A 81 -13.23 -0.84 4.58
CA ARG A 81 -12.41 -1.99 4.23
C ARG A 81 -10.98 -1.56 3.87
N VAL A 82 -10.01 -2.16 4.56
CA VAL A 82 -8.60 -2.14 4.16
C VAL A 82 -8.17 -3.57 3.87
N ASN A 83 -7.95 -3.86 2.59
CA ASN A 83 -7.54 -5.17 2.11
C ASN A 83 -6.04 -5.40 2.34
N MET A 84 -5.67 -6.64 2.60
CA MET A 84 -4.29 -7.13 2.52
C MET A 84 -4.22 -8.22 1.45
N PRO A 85 -3.29 -8.17 0.49
CA PRO A 85 -3.15 -9.23 -0.49
C PRO A 85 -3.02 -10.60 0.19
N ARG A 86 -3.61 -11.66 -0.38
CA ARG A 86 -3.30 -13.01 0.10
C ARG A 86 -1.81 -13.30 -0.07
N CYS A 87 -1.22 -13.98 0.91
CA CYS A 87 0.12 -14.54 0.82
C CYS A 87 0.02 -16.00 0.34
N GLU A 88 0.26 -16.20 -0.95
CA GLU A 88 -0.04 -17.46 -1.66
C GLU A 88 1.17 -18.41 -1.72
N GLY A 89 2.35 -17.94 -1.33
CA GLY A 89 3.50 -18.78 -1.03
C GLY A 89 4.84 -18.11 -1.27
N PHE A 90 5.89 -18.87 -1.01
CA PHE A 90 7.28 -18.49 -1.22
C PHE A 90 7.93 -19.45 -2.22
N LEU A 91 8.68 -18.89 -3.16
CA LEU A 91 9.43 -19.63 -4.16
C LEU A 91 10.91 -19.36 -3.92
N GLY A 92 11.64 -20.37 -3.45
CA GLY A 92 13.07 -20.24 -3.17
C GLY A 92 13.92 -20.27 -4.44
N GLN A 93 15.08 -19.63 -4.41
CA GLN A 93 16.02 -19.64 -5.55
C GLN A 93 16.46 -21.06 -5.97
N GLU A 94 16.56 -21.98 -5.01
CA GLU A 94 16.99 -23.37 -5.22
C GLU A 94 15.86 -24.28 -5.75
N SER A 95 14.65 -23.75 -5.97
CA SER A 95 13.50 -24.52 -6.44
C SER A 95 13.57 -24.77 -7.95
N GLU A 96 14.59 -25.50 -8.41
CA GLU A 96 14.92 -25.69 -9.83
C GLU A 96 13.72 -26.20 -10.65
N ALA A 97 13.00 -27.21 -10.14
CA ALA A 97 11.82 -27.75 -10.81
C ALA A 97 10.74 -26.68 -11.07
N ALA A 98 10.45 -25.84 -10.09
CA ALA A 98 9.46 -24.77 -10.24
C ALA A 98 9.97 -23.64 -11.15
N TRP A 99 11.25 -23.24 -11.01
CA TRP A 99 11.82 -22.19 -11.86
C TRP A 99 11.97 -22.61 -13.31
N SER A 100 12.29 -23.88 -13.61
CA SER A 100 12.44 -24.39 -14.97
C SER A 100 11.19 -24.21 -15.85
N VAL A 101 10.00 -24.18 -15.23
CA VAL A 101 8.72 -23.97 -15.93
C VAL A 101 8.22 -22.52 -15.86
N ILE A 102 8.84 -21.65 -15.06
CA ILE A 102 8.48 -20.22 -14.94
C ILE A 102 9.43 -19.34 -15.76
N LEU A 103 10.73 -19.59 -15.69
CA LEU A 103 11.77 -18.81 -16.39
C LEU A 103 11.51 -18.66 -17.90
N PRO A 104 11.03 -19.67 -18.65
CA PRO A 104 10.73 -19.51 -20.07
C PRO A 104 9.67 -18.45 -20.37
N ARG A 105 8.81 -18.11 -19.39
CA ARG A 105 7.79 -17.06 -19.51
C ARG A 105 8.28 -15.69 -19.06
N LEU A 106 9.48 -15.55 -18.51
CA LEU A 106 10.07 -14.25 -18.21
C LEU A 106 10.90 -13.79 -19.42
N PRO A 107 10.86 -12.50 -19.79
CA PRO A 107 11.65 -12.02 -20.93
C PRO A 107 13.14 -12.23 -20.63
N GLY A 108 13.91 -12.69 -21.63
CA GLY A 108 15.24 -13.29 -21.41
C GLY A 108 16.22 -12.48 -20.53
N THR A 109 17.19 -13.19 -19.94
CA THR A 109 18.24 -12.78 -18.96
C THR A 109 17.92 -12.94 -17.47
N PHE A 110 16.77 -13.50 -17.10
CA PHE A 110 16.47 -13.76 -15.69
C PHE A 110 16.96 -15.13 -15.22
N THR A 111 17.45 -15.17 -13.98
CA THR A 111 17.82 -16.40 -13.25
C THR A 111 16.85 -16.66 -12.11
N SER A 112 16.87 -17.87 -11.54
CA SER A 112 16.16 -18.17 -10.30
C SER A 112 16.57 -17.21 -9.19
N CYS A 113 15.62 -16.85 -8.33
CA CYS A 113 15.83 -15.99 -7.16
C CYS A 113 14.80 -16.37 -6.08
N ASN A 114 14.85 -15.72 -4.91
CA ASN A 114 13.71 -15.80 -4.01
C ASN A 114 12.55 -14.98 -4.58
N ALA A 115 11.32 -15.45 -4.40
CA ALA A 115 10.14 -14.74 -4.84
C ALA A 115 8.92 -14.97 -3.93
N LEU A 116 8.12 -13.92 -3.77
CA LEU A 116 6.85 -13.95 -3.06
C LEU A 116 5.74 -14.11 -4.10
N ILE A 117 4.87 -15.10 -3.89
CA ILE A 117 3.62 -15.23 -4.61
C ILE A 117 2.52 -14.62 -3.77
N SER A 118 1.82 -13.65 -4.32
CA SER A 118 0.71 -12.98 -3.63
C SER A 118 -0.42 -12.67 -4.58
N GLU A 119 -1.56 -12.33 -4.00
CA GLU A 119 -2.70 -11.81 -4.74
C GLU A 119 -2.35 -10.52 -5.48
N LYS A 120 -2.80 -10.44 -6.73
CA LYS A 120 -2.76 -9.24 -7.55
C LYS A 120 -3.85 -8.28 -7.09
N ILE A 121 -3.44 -7.05 -6.75
CA ILE A 121 -4.38 -5.96 -6.48
C ILE A 121 -5.12 -5.60 -7.79
N PRO A 122 -6.45 -5.62 -7.83
CA PRO A 122 -7.23 -5.27 -9.02
C PRO A 122 -6.99 -3.80 -9.42
N PRO A 123 -6.45 -3.53 -10.62
CA PRO A 123 -6.12 -2.17 -11.01
C PRO A 123 -7.38 -1.34 -11.31
N LEU A 124 -7.23 -0.01 -11.26
CA LEU A 124 -8.32 0.90 -11.61
C LEU A 124 -8.67 0.81 -13.12
N PRO A 125 -9.97 0.88 -13.47
CA PRO A 125 -10.43 0.68 -14.84
C PRO A 125 -10.05 1.85 -15.76
N ARG A 126 -10.20 1.63 -17.08
CA ARG A 126 -9.79 2.59 -18.12
C ARG A 126 -10.36 3.99 -17.91
N HIS A 127 -11.64 4.12 -17.56
CA HIS A 127 -12.28 5.42 -17.39
C HIS A 127 -11.62 6.22 -16.25
N VAL A 128 -11.28 5.57 -15.13
CA VAL A 128 -10.54 6.17 -14.01
C VAL A 128 -9.15 6.61 -14.46
N ARG A 129 -8.44 5.78 -15.24
CA ARG A 129 -7.11 6.16 -15.77
C ARG A 129 -7.18 7.41 -16.64
N LYS A 130 -8.20 7.50 -17.49
CA LYS A 130 -8.46 8.68 -18.32
C LYS A 130 -8.75 9.92 -17.47
N LEU A 131 -9.62 9.79 -16.46
CA LEU A 131 -9.92 10.86 -15.51
C LEU A 131 -8.65 11.33 -14.80
N LEU A 132 -7.85 10.41 -14.24
CA LEU A 132 -6.61 10.76 -13.55
C LEU A 132 -5.63 11.45 -14.50
N ALA A 133 -5.51 11.00 -15.75
CA ALA A 133 -4.70 11.68 -16.75
C ALA A 133 -5.19 13.11 -17.04
N GLN A 134 -6.50 13.32 -17.13
CA GLN A 134 -7.12 14.65 -17.28
C GLN A 134 -6.85 15.54 -16.07
N THR A 135 -7.23 15.09 -14.88
CA THR A 135 -7.15 15.86 -13.63
C THR A 135 -5.72 16.23 -13.27
N LEU A 136 -4.76 15.35 -13.57
CA LEU A 136 -3.35 15.55 -13.21
C LEU A 136 -2.54 16.18 -14.35
N GLY A 137 -3.14 16.43 -15.52
CA GLY A 137 -2.45 16.94 -16.71
C GLY A 137 -1.35 16.00 -17.22
N LEU A 138 -1.60 14.69 -17.17
CA LEU A 138 -0.65 13.67 -17.64
C LEU A 138 -0.89 13.40 -19.12
N GLY A 139 0.17 13.54 -19.91
CA GLY A 139 0.09 13.36 -21.36
C GLY A 139 -0.58 14.54 -22.07
N LYS A 140 -0.43 14.55 -23.40
CA LYS A 140 -1.19 15.50 -24.25
C LYS A 140 -2.60 15.02 -24.51
N ASN A 141 -2.78 13.70 -24.54
CA ASN A 141 -4.04 13.03 -24.81
C ASN A 141 -4.33 12.03 -23.68
N PRO A 142 -5.33 12.29 -22.83
CA PRO A 142 -5.71 11.39 -21.75
C PRO A 142 -6.19 10.01 -22.22
N ASP A 143 -6.76 9.89 -23.42
CA ASP A 143 -7.13 8.58 -23.97
C ASP A 143 -5.89 7.73 -24.26
N GLU A 144 -4.84 8.31 -24.86
CA GLU A 144 -3.57 7.61 -25.09
C GLU A 144 -2.94 7.13 -23.78
N VAL A 145 -2.96 7.96 -22.73
CA VAL A 145 -2.44 7.57 -21.41
C VAL A 145 -3.25 6.43 -20.80
N ALA A 146 -4.57 6.45 -20.95
CA ALA A 146 -5.47 5.42 -20.42
C ALA A 146 -5.39 4.08 -21.17
N ASP A 147 -5.11 4.14 -22.47
CA ASP A 147 -4.97 2.99 -23.38
C ASP A 147 -3.56 2.41 -23.41
N ASP A 148 -2.55 3.16 -22.96
CA ASP A 148 -1.19 2.65 -22.81
C ASP A 148 -1.20 1.42 -21.89
N ALA A 149 -0.78 0.29 -22.46
CA ALA A 149 -0.76 -0.98 -21.77
C ALA A 149 0.13 -0.91 -20.51
N SER A 150 1.19 -0.10 -20.50
CA SER A 150 2.05 0.12 -19.32
C SER A 150 1.26 0.71 -18.14
N ASN A 151 0.18 1.45 -18.41
CA ASN A 151 -0.70 2.04 -17.41
C ASN A 151 -1.88 1.16 -17.00
N ALA A 152 -2.05 -0.03 -17.59
CA ALA A 152 -3.14 -0.96 -17.27
C ALA A 152 -3.16 -1.42 -15.80
N HIS A 153 -2.01 -1.35 -15.10
CA HIS A 153 -1.87 -1.72 -13.69
C HIS A 153 -1.91 -0.47 -12.78
N CYS A 154 -2.93 0.37 -12.99
CA CYS A 154 -3.06 1.63 -12.26
C CYS A 154 -3.47 1.40 -10.81
N LEU A 155 -2.68 1.96 -9.89
CA LEU A 155 -2.93 2.00 -8.45
C LEU A 155 -2.66 3.43 -7.98
N VAL A 156 -3.55 3.98 -7.15
CA VAL A 156 -3.42 5.35 -6.62
C VAL A 156 -2.87 5.30 -5.20
N ARG A 157 -1.86 6.11 -4.87
CA ARG A 157 -1.33 6.31 -3.52
C ARG A 157 -1.99 7.55 -2.89
N PRO A 158 -2.95 7.39 -1.95
CA PRO A 158 -3.63 8.52 -1.33
C PRO A 158 -2.72 9.17 -0.28
N TYR A 159 -2.20 10.36 -0.57
CA TYR A 159 -1.34 11.12 0.34
C TYR A 159 -2.14 12.17 1.09
N LEU A 160 -2.64 11.83 2.29
CA LEU A 160 -3.37 12.77 3.17
C LEU A 160 -2.43 13.67 3.98
N GLY A 161 -1.15 13.31 4.10
CA GLY A 161 -0.14 14.08 4.81
C GLY A 161 0.55 15.13 3.95
N ARG A 162 0.18 15.29 2.69
CA ARG A 162 0.82 16.24 1.76
C ARG A 162 -0.17 16.82 0.76
N ARG A 163 -0.10 18.14 0.61
CA ARG A 163 -0.70 18.86 -0.52
C ARG A 163 0.32 19.09 -1.63
N LYS A 164 -0.14 19.02 -2.88
CA LYS A 164 0.65 19.48 -4.01
C LYS A 164 0.52 20.99 -4.12
N HIS A 165 1.60 21.72 -3.92
CA HIS A 165 1.62 23.15 -4.20
C HIS A 165 1.46 23.34 -5.70
N SER A 166 0.48 24.14 -6.11
CA SER A 166 0.29 24.49 -7.52
C SER A 166 1.53 25.22 -8.03
N GLN A 167 2.14 24.75 -9.12
CA GLN A 167 3.19 25.49 -9.84
C GLN A 167 2.62 26.69 -10.63
N ASN A 168 1.57 27.35 -10.15
CA ASN A 168 0.99 28.52 -10.81
C ASN A 168 1.71 29.84 -10.43
N SER A 169 2.96 29.79 -9.98
CA SER A 169 3.80 30.97 -9.72
C SER A 169 5.18 30.93 -10.39
N SER A 170 5.41 30.05 -11.35
CA SER A 170 6.56 30.16 -12.25
C SER A 170 6.07 30.59 -13.63
N THR A 171 6.08 31.91 -13.87
CA THR A 171 6.10 32.55 -15.20
C THR A 171 7.36 32.21 -16.01
N ASP A 172 8.10 31.18 -15.63
CA ASP A 172 9.37 30.81 -16.22
C ASP A 172 9.14 29.88 -17.40
N GLN A 173 8.86 30.48 -18.56
CA GLN A 173 8.70 29.81 -19.85
C GLN A 173 9.99 29.12 -20.34
N THR A 174 11.04 29.09 -19.51
CA THR A 174 12.38 28.55 -19.84
C THR A 174 12.61 27.13 -19.33
N ALA A 175 11.71 26.57 -18.51
CA ALA A 175 11.86 25.18 -18.07
C ALA A 175 11.68 24.23 -19.28
N PRO A 176 12.67 23.37 -19.60
CA PRO A 176 12.59 22.49 -20.76
C PRO A 176 11.36 21.60 -20.64
N LYS A 177 10.41 21.74 -21.57
CA LYS A 177 9.29 20.81 -21.73
C LYS A 177 9.90 19.43 -21.90
N ARG A 178 9.71 18.53 -20.92
CA ARG A 178 10.22 17.16 -20.98
C ARG A 178 9.67 16.51 -22.26
N LEU A 179 10.52 16.41 -23.28
CA LEU A 179 10.19 15.93 -24.63
C LEU A 179 9.71 14.47 -24.61
N PHE A 180 10.01 13.73 -23.53
CA PHE A 180 9.55 12.38 -23.26
C PHE A 180 9.18 12.24 -21.78
N SER A 181 7.98 12.67 -21.40
CA SER A 181 7.47 12.34 -20.07
C SER A 181 6.76 10.99 -20.14
N PHE A 182 7.43 9.93 -19.68
CA PHE A 182 6.76 8.67 -19.43
C PHE A 182 5.85 8.86 -18.21
N TYR A 183 4.54 8.82 -18.42
CA TYR A 183 3.56 8.94 -17.34
C TYR A 183 3.18 7.54 -16.88
N SER A 184 3.70 7.12 -15.72
CA SER A 184 3.30 5.87 -15.08
C SER A 184 2.11 6.11 -14.18
N LEU A 185 1.00 5.42 -14.45
CA LEU A 185 -0.15 5.33 -13.55
C LEU A 185 -0.01 4.19 -12.53
N ARG A 186 1.09 3.42 -12.59
CA ARG A 186 1.49 2.50 -11.52
C ARG A 186 2.01 3.32 -10.36
N ASN A 187 1.49 3.07 -9.15
CA ASN A 187 1.90 3.77 -7.92
C ASN A 187 1.73 5.30 -8.00
N LEU A 188 0.62 5.76 -8.56
CA LEU A 188 0.35 7.18 -8.82
C LEU A 188 0.05 7.96 -7.54
N PRO A 189 0.89 8.93 -7.12
CA PRO A 189 0.58 9.79 -5.99
C PRO A 189 -0.62 10.69 -6.25
N LEU A 190 -1.59 10.68 -5.34
CA LEU A 190 -2.73 11.58 -5.35
C LEU A 190 -2.77 12.34 -4.02
N HIS A 191 -2.52 13.64 -4.08
CA HIS A 191 -2.37 14.50 -2.90
C HIS A 191 -3.73 14.95 -2.37
N ALA A 192 -3.78 15.34 -1.09
CA ALA A 192 -5.01 15.76 -0.42
C ALA A 192 -5.85 16.75 -1.24
N ASN A 193 -5.28 17.84 -1.75
CA ASN A 193 -6.01 18.79 -2.61
C ASN A 193 -6.60 18.15 -3.87
N GLN A 194 -5.87 17.24 -4.50
CA GLN A 194 -6.32 16.61 -5.73
C GLN A 194 -7.47 15.63 -5.45
N MET A 195 -7.47 15.00 -4.27
CA MET A 195 -8.58 14.15 -3.83
C MET A 195 -9.81 14.99 -3.47
N GLU A 196 -9.63 16.18 -2.89
CA GLU A 196 -10.73 17.13 -2.63
C GLU A 196 -11.37 17.61 -3.93
N ASP A 197 -10.56 17.98 -4.93
CA ASP A 197 -11.02 18.43 -6.25
C ASP A 197 -11.82 17.31 -6.96
N LEU A 198 -11.49 16.05 -6.68
CA LEU A 198 -12.19 14.86 -7.20
C LEU A 198 -13.41 14.46 -6.35
N GLY A 199 -13.67 15.13 -5.23
CA GLY A 199 -14.79 14.80 -4.34
C GLY A 199 -14.63 13.46 -3.61
N LEU A 200 -13.41 13.01 -3.33
CA LEU A 200 -13.16 11.77 -2.60
C LEU A 200 -13.35 11.93 -1.09
N ASP A 201 -13.63 10.83 -0.40
CA ASP A 201 -13.85 10.80 1.05
C ASP A 201 -12.54 10.75 1.85
N LEU A 202 -11.86 11.89 1.96
CA LEU A 202 -10.59 11.98 2.70
C LEU A 202 -10.74 11.61 4.18
N GLU A 203 -11.86 11.95 4.83
CA GLU A 203 -12.09 11.59 6.24
C GLU A 203 -12.24 10.06 6.37
N GLY A 204 -13.00 9.41 5.50
CA GLY A 204 -13.12 7.95 5.46
C GLY A 204 -11.79 7.25 5.20
N TYR A 205 -10.94 7.79 4.32
CA TYR A 205 -9.58 7.28 4.12
C TYR A 205 -8.71 7.46 5.36
N ALA A 206 -8.80 8.60 6.05
CA ALA A 206 -8.08 8.84 7.30
C ALA A 206 -8.48 7.85 8.40
N LEU A 207 -9.80 7.58 8.54
CA LEU A 207 -10.32 6.57 9.47
C LEU A 207 -9.77 5.18 9.17
N ALA A 208 -9.76 4.78 7.89
CA ALA A 208 -9.25 3.47 7.47
C ALA A 208 -7.74 3.31 7.71
N MET A 209 -6.95 4.35 7.45
CA MET A 209 -5.52 4.36 7.77
C MET A 209 -5.26 4.28 9.28
N ALA A 210 -6.08 4.95 10.09
CA ALA A 210 -6.00 4.88 11.55
C ALA A 210 -6.30 3.46 12.06
N ASP A 211 -7.34 2.81 11.55
CA ASP A 211 -7.69 1.42 11.85
C ASP A 211 -6.55 0.47 11.49
N ALA A 212 -5.98 0.62 10.29
CA ALA A 212 -4.86 -0.18 9.81
C ALA A 212 -3.60 0.00 10.67
N LEU A 213 -3.23 1.22 11.02
CA LEU A 213 -2.06 1.46 11.86
C LEU A 213 -2.26 0.94 13.30
N ALA A 214 -3.44 1.13 13.89
CA ALA A 214 -3.74 0.58 15.21
C ALA A 214 -3.68 -0.95 15.21
N PHE A 215 -4.20 -1.60 14.17
CA PHE A 215 -4.06 -3.04 13.97
C PHE A 215 -2.59 -3.47 13.89
N LEU A 216 -1.81 -2.85 12.99
CA LEU A 216 -0.41 -3.18 12.77
C LEU A 216 0.40 -3.05 14.06
N HIS A 217 0.25 -1.93 14.76
CA HIS A 217 0.98 -1.66 15.99
C HIS A 217 0.57 -2.60 17.14
N TRP A 218 -0.72 -2.78 17.39
CA TRP A 218 -1.17 -3.37 18.66
C TRP A 218 -1.55 -4.84 18.56
N SER A 219 -2.07 -5.26 17.41
CA SER A 219 -2.43 -6.67 17.17
C SER A 219 -1.29 -7.42 16.51
N ALA A 220 -0.75 -6.89 15.41
CA ALA A 220 0.36 -7.53 14.70
C ALA A 220 1.73 -7.27 15.37
N ARG A 221 1.81 -6.28 16.26
CA ARG A 221 3.05 -5.86 16.95
C ARG A 221 4.17 -5.56 15.97
N VAL A 222 3.85 -4.75 14.97
CA VAL A 222 4.79 -4.30 13.94
C VAL A 222 4.87 -2.77 13.90
N ASP A 223 6.04 -2.25 13.54
CA ASP A 223 6.31 -0.82 13.50
C ASP A 223 5.74 -0.10 12.27
N ALA A 224 5.15 -0.84 11.33
CA ALA A 224 4.62 -0.35 10.06
C ALA A 224 5.64 0.46 9.24
N ASN A 225 6.93 0.17 9.34
CA ASN A 225 7.95 0.83 8.53
C ASN A 225 7.79 0.47 7.05
N ASP A 226 7.73 1.50 6.21
CA ASP A 226 7.60 1.46 4.74
C ASP A 226 6.32 0.80 4.20
N VAL A 227 5.29 0.60 5.05
CA VAL A 227 4.00 0.10 4.55
C VAL A 227 3.38 1.11 3.59
N GLU A 228 2.84 0.60 2.49
CA GLU A 228 2.21 1.41 1.45
C GLU A 228 0.70 1.25 1.47
N PHE A 229 -0.01 2.36 1.23
CA PHE A 229 -1.45 2.36 1.03
C PHE A 229 -1.78 2.68 -0.42
N VAL A 230 -2.72 1.93 -1.00
CA VAL A 230 -3.23 2.20 -2.35
C VAL A 230 -4.75 2.12 -2.43
N LEU A 231 -5.34 2.95 -3.30
CA LEU A 231 -6.71 2.83 -3.76
C LEU A 231 -6.73 2.05 -5.06
N ALA A 232 -7.60 1.06 -5.12
CA ALA A 232 -7.73 0.15 -6.24
C ALA A 232 -9.17 -0.37 -6.35
N GLN A 233 -9.48 -1.11 -7.41
CA GLN A 233 -10.80 -1.68 -7.56
C GLN A 233 -11.09 -2.69 -6.43
N SER A 234 -12.35 -2.74 -5.98
CA SER A 234 -12.78 -3.71 -4.96
C SER A 234 -12.59 -5.14 -5.42
N ARG A 235 -12.38 -6.05 -4.46
CA ARG A 235 -12.43 -7.49 -4.73
C ARG A 235 -13.83 -7.87 -5.22
N GLN A 236 -13.90 -8.86 -6.12
CA GLN A 236 -15.19 -9.45 -6.48
C GLN A 236 -15.86 -10.06 -5.24
N GLN A 237 -17.17 -9.85 -5.07
CA GLN A 237 -17.90 -10.13 -3.84
C GLN A 237 -17.77 -11.59 -3.35
N THR A 238 -17.72 -12.55 -4.28
CA THR A 238 -17.50 -13.98 -4.01
C THR A 238 -16.15 -14.25 -3.35
N THR A 239 -15.11 -13.51 -3.76
CA THR A 239 -13.75 -13.64 -3.23
C THR A 239 -13.49 -12.81 -1.97
N ALA A 240 -14.31 -11.77 -1.73
CA ALA A 240 -14.12 -10.79 -0.67
C ALA A 240 -14.50 -11.30 0.74
N ARG A 241 -15.47 -12.23 0.85
CA ARG A 241 -15.98 -12.68 2.17
C ARG A 241 -14.97 -13.47 3.00
N ARG A 242 -13.99 -14.11 2.36
CA ARG A 242 -12.93 -14.90 3.00
C ARG A 242 -11.54 -14.30 2.74
N ALA A 243 -11.50 -13.09 2.19
CA ALA A 243 -10.27 -12.39 1.93
C ALA A 243 -9.74 -11.73 3.20
N PRO A 244 -8.40 -11.61 3.34
CA PRO A 244 -7.83 -10.82 4.41
C PRO A 244 -8.18 -9.34 4.25
N SER A 245 -8.92 -8.80 5.21
CA SER A 245 -9.20 -7.37 5.31
C SER A 245 -9.51 -6.96 6.75
N LEU A 246 -9.22 -5.70 7.05
CA LEU A 246 -9.83 -4.98 8.16
C LEU A 246 -11.13 -4.36 7.67
N GLY A 247 -12.16 -4.29 8.52
CA GLY A 247 -13.46 -3.74 8.14
C GLY A 247 -14.17 -4.58 7.07
N SER A 248 -15.32 -4.09 6.63
CA SER A 248 -16.18 -4.83 5.68
C SER A 248 -16.84 -3.96 4.62
N THR A 249 -16.78 -2.64 4.76
CA THR A 249 -17.49 -1.69 3.90
C THR A 249 -16.55 -1.10 2.88
N ASP A 250 -16.81 -1.32 1.59
CA ASP A 250 -16.04 -0.70 0.51
C ASP A 250 -16.32 0.80 0.44
N PHE A 251 -15.39 1.55 -0.17
CA PHE A 251 -15.61 2.95 -0.46
C PHE A 251 -16.42 3.11 -1.74
N HIS A 252 -17.21 4.17 -1.79
CA HIS A 252 -18.01 4.51 -2.96
C HIS A 252 -17.88 6.01 -3.21
N SER A 253 -17.21 6.40 -4.29
CA SER A 253 -17.28 7.76 -4.83
C SER A 253 -18.30 7.80 -5.96
N ASP A 254 -18.47 8.94 -6.61
CA ASP A 254 -19.18 9.02 -7.91
C ASP A 254 -18.58 7.99 -8.90
N ASP A 255 -19.44 7.33 -9.70
CA ASP A 255 -19.06 6.36 -10.73
C ASP A 255 -18.23 6.99 -11.87
N ALA A 256 -18.38 8.29 -12.08
CA ALA A 256 -17.53 9.06 -12.98
C ALA A 256 -16.14 9.34 -12.39
N VAL A 257 -15.94 9.14 -11.07
CA VAL A 257 -14.67 9.34 -10.37
C VAL A 257 -13.91 8.03 -10.19
N LEU A 258 -14.05 7.34 -9.06
CA LEU A 258 -13.49 5.99 -8.82
C LEU A 258 -14.58 4.90 -8.77
N GLY A 259 -15.86 5.26 -8.65
CA GLY A 259 -16.94 4.32 -8.34
C GLY A 259 -16.69 3.50 -7.06
N PRO A 260 -17.13 2.23 -7.02
CA PRO A 260 -16.79 1.29 -5.96
C PRO A 260 -15.30 0.94 -5.95
N HIS A 261 -14.63 1.19 -4.84
CA HIS A 261 -13.20 0.94 -4.68
C HIS A 261 -12.84 0.56 -3.25
N SER A 262 -11.62 0.09 -3.05
CA SER A 262 -11.10 -0.27 -1.73
C SER A 262 -9.72 0.29 -1.49
N MET A 263 -9.40 0.49 -0.22
CA MET A 263 -8.03 0.69 0.23
C MET A 263 -7.33 -0.65 0.41
N TRP A 264 -6.04 -0.70 0.08
CA TRP A 264 -5.16 -1.83 0.28
C TRP A 264 -3.92 -1.39 1.04
N VAL A 265 -3.39 -2.26 1.89
CA VAL A 265 -2.07 -2.09 2.52
C VAL A 265 -1.13 -3.20 2.06
N LEU A 266 0.09 -2.83 1.68
CA LEU A 266 1.09 -3.72 1.11
C LEU A 266 2.52 -3.26 1.46
N ASP A 267 3.51 -3.99 0.95
CA ASP A 267 4.95 -3.77 1.12
C ASP A 267 5.40 -3.84 2.59
N PHE A 268 5.54 -5.07 3.09
CA PHE A 268 5.95 -5.36 4.48
C PHE A 268 7.45 -5.63 4.62
N ASP A 269 8.24 -5.35 3.57
CA ASP A 269 9.65 -5.71 3.45
C ASP A 269 10.57 -4.94 4.43
N CYS A 270 10.14 -3.78 4.89
CA CYS A 270 10.87 -2.94 5.84
C CYS A 270 10.28 -2.99 7.26
N CYS A 271 9.12 -3.62 7.43
CA CYS A 271 8.46 -3.76 8.72
C CYS A 271 9.31 -4.58 9.69
N ARG A 272 9.27 -4.23 10.96
CA ARG A 272 9.91 -5.00 12.02
C ARG A 272 8.96 -5.21 13.18
N ARG A 273 9.23 -6.24 13.98
CA ARG A 273 8.54 -6.44 15.26
C ARG A 273 8.76 -5.22 16.14
N MET A 274 7.72 -4.86 16.87
CA MET A 274 7.67 -3.71 17.76
C MET A 274 7.38 -4.19 19.17
N THR A 275 8.17 -3.73 20.13
CA THR A 275 7.95 -4.00 21.56
C THR A 275 6.80 -3.16 22.11
N MET A 276 6.16 -3.62 23.19
CA MET A 276 5.04 -2.89 23.83
C MET A 276 5.57 -2.02 24.98
N ASP A 277 6.51 -1.14 24.64
CA ASP A 277 7.20 -0.23 25.56
C ASP A 277 7.66 1.05 24.83
N GLU A 278 8.41 1.91 25.54
CA GLU A 278 8.91 3.18 25.00
C GLU A 278 9.81 2.99 23.76
N ALA A 279 10.58 1.89 23.68
CA ALA A 279 11.44 1.62 22.53
C ALA A 279 10.60 1.33 21.28
N GLY A 280 9.54 0.54 21.43
CA GLY A 280 8.58 0.29 20.36
C GLY A 280 7.86 1.56 19.91
N ILE A 281 7.50 2.45 20.84
CA ILE A 281 6.90 3.74 20.50
C ILE A 281 7.84 4.64 19.69
N LYS A 282 9.12 4.72 20.08
CA LYS A 282 10.14 5.46 19.32
C LYS A 282 10.32 4.88 17.92
N GLN A 283 10.31 3.55 17.80
CA GLN A 283 10.39 2.85 16.51
C GLN A 283 9.20 3.18 15.62
N ALA A 284 7.96 3.02 16.10
CA ALA A 284 6.75 3.35 15.34
C ALA A 284 6.68 4.84 14.96
N CYS A 285 7.08 5.75 15.85
CA CYS A 285 7.14 7.17 15.53
C CYS A 285 8.15 7.47 14.40
N LYS A 286 9.30 6.79 14.39
CA LYS A 286 10.29 6.92 13.31
C LYS A 286 9.70 6.42 11.98
N SER A 287 9.02 5.28 11.99
CA SER A 287 8.32 4.74 10.82
C SER A 287 7.27 5.72 10.28
N PHE A 288 6.42 6.29 11.15
CA PHE A 288 5.39 7.25 10.77
C PHE A 288 5.94 8.42 9.92
N TRP A 289 7.10 8.96 10.31
CA TRP A 289 7.73 10.08 9.60
C TRP A 289 8.57 9.67 8.39
N ARG A 290 9.16 8.47 8.42
CA ARG A 290 9.96 7.92 7.31
C ARG A 290 9.09 7.50 6.14
N ASN A 291 7.90 6.98 6.41
CA ASN A 291 6.96 6.55 5.38
C ASN A 291 6.60 7.73 4.47
N ASP A 292 6.21 7.39 3.24
CA ASP A 292 5.50 8.30 2.35
C ASP A 292 4.33 8.97 3.10
N PRO A 293 3.90 10.18 2.71
CA PRO A 293 2.95 11.00 3.46
C PRO A 293 1.49 10.51 3.31
N TYR A 294 1.25 9.21 3.47
CA TYR A 294 -0.08 8.61 3.48
C TYR A 294 -0.94 9.20 4.59
N TYR A 295 -0.42 9.20 5.82
CA TYR A 295 -1.18 9.63 7.00
C TYR A 295 -1.33 11.15 7.07
N PRO A 296 -2.49 11.66 7.53
CA PRO A 296 -2.61 13.05 7.94
C PRO A 296 -1.51 13.45 8.92
N ARG A 297 -1.07 14.71 8.89
CA ARG A 297 0.05 15.20 9.72
C ARG A 297 -0.42 16.28 10.69
N PRO A 298 0.09 16.30 11.94
CA PRO A 298 -0.32 17.29 12.92
C PRO A 298 0.10 18.72 12.55
N GLY A 299 -0.70 19.69 12.99
CA GLY A 299 -0.37 21.12 12.99
C GLY A 299 -0.27 21.76 11.60
N SER A 300 -1.02 21.29 10.62
CA SER A 300 -1.21 22.06 9.39
C SER A 300 -1.92 23.39 9.72
N ASP A 301 -1.65 24.44 8.94
CA ASP A 301 -2.42 25.69 9.05
C ASP A 301 -3.73 25.62 8.25
N ASN A 302 -3.80 24.71 7.27
CA ASN A 302 -5.01 24.45 6.49
C ASN A 302 -6.09 23.79 7.37
N GLN A 303 -7.32 24.29 7.29
CA GLN A 303 -8.42 23.81 8.12
C GLN A 303 -8.80 22.35 7.84
N THR A 304 -8.85 21.95 6.56
CA THR A 304 -9.17 20.57 6.18
C THR A 304 -8.09 19.61 6.65
N ASP A 305 -6.81 19.97 6.49
CA ASP A 305 -5.71 19.11 6.93
C ASP A 305 -5.69 18.94 8.46
N ARG A 306 -6.01 20.00 9.23
CA ARG A 306 -6.19 19.91 10.69
C ARG A 306 -7.32 18.94 11.04
N ARG A 307 -8.46 19.08 10.35
CA ARG A 307 -9.61 18.20 10.52
C ARG A 307 -9.26 16.74 10.22
N LEU A 308 -8.50 16.47 9.15
CA LEU A 308 -8.04 15.13 8.82
C LEU A 308 -7.11 14.54 9.89
N TRP A 309 -6.22 15.36 10.47
CA TRP A 309 -5.39 14.91 11.60
C TRP A 309 -6.23 14.57 12.82
N ASP A 310 -7.20 15.42 13.19
CA ASP A 310 -8.06 15.18 14.35
C ASP A 310 -8.87 13.88 14.17
N VAL A 311 -9.47 13.69 12.99
CA VAL A 311 -10.19 12.45 12.63
C VAL A 311 -9.29 11.23 12.74
N PHE A 312 -8.10 11.28 12.15
CA PHE A 312 -7.14 10.18 12.20
C PHE A 312 -6.72 9.87 13.64
N GLN A 313 -6.35 10.89 14.41
CA GLN A 313 -5.85 10.73 15.77
C GLN A 313 -6.92 10.16 16.69
N ASP A 314 -8.12 10.73 16.68
CA ASP A 314 -9.21 10.31 17.56
C ASP A 314 -9.59 8.86 17.26
N ARG A 315 -9.66 8.51 15.97
CA ARG A 315 -9.93 7.14 15.55
C ARG A 315 -8.82 6.16 15.92
N PHE A 316 -7.56 6.55 15.72
CA PHE A 316 -6.40 5.73 16.09
C PHE A 316 -6.45 5.41 17.59
N LEU A 317 -6.66 6.42 18.44
CA LEU A 317 -6.75 6.24 19.89
C LEU A 317 -7.95 5.40 20.30
N GLU A 318 -9.12 5.61 19.68
CA GLU A 318 -10.33 4.83 19.92
C GLU A 318 -10.11 3.33 19.65
N ILE A 319 -9.59 3.00 18.46
CA ILE A 319 -9.35 1.60 18.08
C ILE A 319 -8.22 0.99 18.90
N SER A 320 -7.16 1.75 19.17
CA SER A 320 -6.07 1.29 20.03
C SER A 320 -6.56 0.90 21.42
N LYS A 321 -7.45 1.70 22.02
CA LYS A 321 -8.05 1.39 23.31
C LYS A 321 -8.77 0.05 23.31
N ARG A 322 -9.56 -0.22 22.25
CA ARG A 322 -10.33 -1.47 22.10
C ARG A 322 -9.43 -2.68 21.87
N LEU A 323 -8.40 -2.54 21.04
CA LEU A 323 -7.45 -3.62 20.76
C LEU A 323 -6.61 -4.00 21.99
N LEU A 324 -6.32 -3.03 22.86
CA LEU A 324 -5.54 -3.22 24.09
C LEU A 324 -6.42 -3.48 25.32
N GLU A 325 -7.70 -3.80 25.15
CA GLU A 325 -8.57 -4.19 26.26
C GLU A 325 -8.04 -5.46 26.95
N GLY A 326 -7.85 -5.37 28.28
CA GLY A 326 -7.28 -6.44 29.10
C GLY A 326 -5.77 -6.36 29.29
N GLU A 327 -5.08 -5.47 28.57
CA GLU A 327 -3.65 -5.21 28.76
C GLU A 327 -3.39 -4.36 30.01
N THR A 328 -2.13 -4.38 30.46
CA THR A 328 -1.68 -3.57 31.61
C THR A 328 -1.90 -2.07 31.36
N GLU A 329 -2.06 -1.30 32.44
CA GLU A 329 -2.23 0.16 32.33
C GLU A 329 -1.04 0.83 31.63
N THR A 330 0.18 0.33 31.81
CA THR A 330 1.37 0.80 31.11
C THR A 330 1.24 0.64 29.60
N VAL A 331 0.82 -0.55 29.14
CA VAL A 331 0.62 -0.83 27.71
C VAL A 331 -0.55 -0.01 27.14
N ARG A 332 -1.63 0.16 27.90
CA ARG A 332 -2.81 0.95 27.46
C ARG A 332 -2.54 2.44 27.28
N ARG A 333 -1.43 2.98 27.80
CA ARG A 333 -1.00 4.38 27.61
C ARG A 333 -0.11 4.60 26.39
N LEU A 334 0.44 3.54 25.81
CA LEU A 334 1.35 3.62 24.65
C LEU A 334 0.73 4.36 23.44
N PRO A 335 -0.57 4.18 23.08
CA PRO A 335 -1.15 4.91 21.97
C PRO A 335 -1.12 6.43 22.15
N GLN A 336 -1.42 6.93 23.37
CA GLN A 336 -1.34 8.36 23.66
C GLN A 336 0.10 8.86 23.61
N GLN A 337 1.05 8.08 24.12
CA GLN A 337 2.47 8.42 24.04
C GLN A 337 2.96 8.50 22.58
N LEU A 338 2.51 7.59 21.72
CA LEU A 338 2.85 7.63 20.29
C LEU A 338 2.33 8.90 19.61
N ILE A 339 1.04 9.22 19.80
CA ILE A 339 0.45 10.44 19.23
C ILE A 339 1.17 11.69 19.73
N GLN A 340 1.50 11.75 21.02
CA GLN A 340 2.21 12.87 21.61
C GLN A 340 3.63 12.99 21.02
N LEU A 341 4.35 11.88 20.92
CA LEU A 341 5.69 11.84 20.34
C LEU A 341 5.68 12.27 18.87
N ILE A 342 4.68 11.85 18.08
CA ILE A 342 4.52 12.31 16.69
C ILE A 342 4.36 13.83 16.64
N LYS A 343 3.51 14.42 17.49
CA LYS A 343 3.33 15.89 17.54
C LYS A 343 4.62 16.62 17.91
N GLU A 344 5.35 16.14 18.92
CA GLU A 344 6.59 16.76 19.43
C GLU A 344 7.78 16.65 18.47
N THR A 345 7.76 15.64 17.59
CA THR A 345 8.85 15.36 16.65
C THR A 345 8.57 15.87 15.23
N LYS A 346 7.42 16.52 15.03
CA LYS A 346 7.13 17.27 13.81
C LYS A 346 8.29 18.23 13.49
N GLY A 347 8.69 18.28 12.23
CA GLY A 347 9.77 19.18 11.79
C GLY A 347 11.18 18.59 11.96
N LYS A 348 11.38 17.72 12.96
CA LYS A 348 12.68 17.09 13.24
C LYS A 348 12.97 15.97 12.24
N PHE A 349 12.01 15.07 12.01
CA PHE A 349 12.18 13.96 11.05
C PHE A 349 11.84 14.30 9.59
N SER A 350 11.35 15.52 9.31
CA SER A 350 11.01 15.95 7.95
C SER A 350 12.19 16.49 7.13
N ARG A 351 13.34 16.76 7.76
CA ARG A 351 14.58 17.11 7.07
C ARG A 351 15.45 15.86 7.12
N GLY A 352 15.76 15.27 5.97
CA GLY A 352 16.44 13.99 5.84
C GLY A 352 17.90 13.94 6.35
N THR A 353 18.28 14.78 7.31
CA THR A 353 19.63 14.85 7.89
C THR A 353 19.83 13.97 9.11
N ASP A 354 18.77 13.54 9.80
CA ASP A 354 18.90 12.81 11.08
C ASP A 354 18.64 11.30 10.94
N PHE A 355 18.89 10.75 9.74
CA PHE A 355 18.83 9.33 9.46
C PHE A 355 20.23 8.74 9.30
N TRP A 356 21.02 8.74 10.38
CA TRP A 356 22.19 7.87 10.52
C TRP A 356 22.16 7.19 11.88
#